data_AF-S7VGI1-F1
#
_entry.id   AF-S7VGI1-F1
#
_cell.length_a   1.000
_cell.length_b   1.000
_cell.length_c   1.000
_cell.angle_alpha   90.00
_cell.angle_beta   90.00
_cell.angle_gamma   90.00
#
_symmetry.space_group_name_H-M   'P 1'
#
loop_
_entity.id
_entity.type
_entity.pdbx_description
1 polymer ?
#
loop_
_entity_poly.entity_id
_entity_poly.type
_entity_poly.pdbx_seq_one_letter_code
_entity_poly.pdbx_strand_id
1 'polypeptide(L)'
;MKKNILIVLLFLVTLQISAQQLDGPLKVHPENGRYFTNNSGKAIYLTGSHTWANFQESKTPDEALFDYEAYLKMLKAHNHNFIRQWTWEHSKNASWTSNEVIFSPLPYKTVKKNGKEMYDVSQWNEAYFERLRNRTKEAGDLGIYVSVMLFQGWSQNRLKTPGSDPWEYHPLNPVNNINGVGQSVKNNGFDDEKMGTLHSMNNGDVLAHQEAYVKKVIETVNDLDNVLYEIINEGGTKKWQYHMVNLVKRMEKPMPKQHPVGMTHAVVVNPPMFNDDLWESPADWISPTPEPISWMYKGTDYVQDYKNDPPANTGEKVIILDTDHLGGHWGTYMWAWKSFVRGHNPIFMDSWVPLAGNYDRKQSPGIFYIGGVTKNDADHPDYEPLRENMGQILELANRIDLVNMTPQDQLCSTRFCLANPGEEYVVYLPDGTGTLDLRDANVEFEVEWFFPVLNRTIKGTETLKGGSYKAIVAPFTGASVLYLKKKK
;
A
#
# COMPACT_ATOMS: atom_id res chain seq x y z
N MET A 1 22.86 67.37 21.87
CA MET A 1 23.11 66.14 21.07
C MET A 1 22.32 64.98 21.66
N LYS A 2 21.10 64.72 21.18
CA LYS A 2 20.31 63.53 21.55
C LYS A 2 20.40 62.54 20.37
N LYS A 3 20.97 61.37 20.62
CA LYS A 3 21.09 60.26 19.65
C LYS A 3 19.72 59.62 19.50
N ASN A 4 19.16 59.64 18.29
CA ASN A 4 18.01 58.82 17.93
C ASN A 4 18.51 57.40 17.65
N ILE A 5 18.07 56.44 18.46
CA ILE A 5 18.27 55.01 18.21
C ILE A 5 17.11 54.54 17.35
N LEU A 6 17.43 54.15 16.12
CA LEU A 6 16.49 53.51 15.19
C LEU A 6 16.37 52.03 15.58
N ILE A 7 15.22 51.64 16.12
CA ILE A 7 14.89 50.23 16.39
C ILE A 7 14.36 49.64 15.09
N VAL A 8 15.13 48.72 14.48
CA VAL A 8 14.68 47.90 13.36
C VAL A 8 13.95 46.69 13.94
N LEU A 9 12.61 46.66 13.80
CA LEU A 9 11.82 45.46 14.06
C LEU A 9 11.99 44.49 12.88
N LEU A 10 12.68 43.37 13.09
CA LEU A 10 12.61 42.21 12.21
C LEU A 10 11.25 41.52 12.42
N PHE A 11 10.38 41.57 11.42
CA PHE A 11 9.22 40.69 11.34
C PHE A 11 9.68 39.30 10.86
N LEU A 12 9.74 38.34 11.79
CA LEU A 12 9.77 36.92 11.46
C LEU A 12 8.39 36.52 10.94
N VAL A 13 8.23 36.45 9.62
CA VAL A 13 7.08 35.79 9.01
C VAL A 13 7.28 34.28 9.19
N THR A 14 6.61 33.71 10.19
CA THR A 14 6.47 32.27 10.29
C THR A 14 5.41 31.85 9.27
N LEU A 15 5.83 31.20 8.19
CA LEU A 15 4.93 30.43 7.34
C LEU A 15 4.38 29.28 8.19
N GLN A 16 3.21 29.48 8.78
CA GLN A 16 2.41 28.36 9.27
C GLN A 16 1.96 27.57 8.05
N ILE A 17 2.71 26.51 7.73
CA ILE A 17 2.19 25.43 6.89
C ILE A 17 1.03 24.85 7.69
N SER A 18 -0.21 25.23 7.36
CA SER A 18 -1.37 24.51 7.88
C SER A 18 -1.23 23.07 7.41
N ALA A 19 -0.98 22.15 8.33
CA ALA A 19 -1.14 20.74 8.07
C ALA A 19 -2.54 20.55 7.48
N GLN A 20 -2.64 19.88 6.34
CA GLN A 20 -3.92 19.58 5.73
C GLN A 20 -4.66 18.64 6.68
N GLN A 21 -5.54 19.21 7.49
CA GLN A 21 -6.37 18.44 8.40
C GLN A 21 -7.27 17.53 7.56
N LEU A 22 -7.17 16.23 7.80
CA LEU A 22 -8.01 15.24 7.15
C LEU A 22 -9.45 15.42 7.64
N ASP A 23 -10.40 15.38 6.73
CA ASP A 23 -11.79 15.75 6.99
C ASP A 23 -12.71 14.52 6.94
N GLY A 24 -12.72 13.75 8.03
CA GLY A 24 -13.48 12.51 8.15
C GLY A 24 -12.75 11.28 7.60
N PRO A 25 -13.22 10.07 7.96
CA PRO A 25 -12.70 8.84 7.42
C PRO A 25 -12.94 8.75 5.91
N LEU A 26 -12.06 8.01 5.22
CA LEU A 26 -12.27 7.68 3.82
C LEU A 26 -13.53 6.83 3.63
N LYS A 27 -14.18 7.00 2.49
CA LYS A 27 -15.27 6.16 1.97
C LYS A 27 -15.17 6.08 0.46
N VAL A 28 -15.69 5.03 -0.16
CA VAL A 28 -15.69 4.92 -1.64
C VAL A 28 -16.41 6.13 -2.24
N HIS A 29 -15.82 6.77 -3.26
CA HIS A 29 -16.45 7.94 -3.89
C HIS A 29 -17.74 7.51 -4.62
N PRO A 30 -18.89 8.14 -4.37
CA PRO A 30 -20.18 7.66 -4.89
C PRO A 30 -20.30 7.75 -6.41
N GLU A 31 -19.65 8.73 -7.03
CA GLU A 31 -19.69 8.96 -8.49
C GLU A 31 -18.53 8.28 -9.24
N ASN A 32 -17.46 7.91 -8.54
CA ASN A 32 -16.28 7.30 -9.16
C ASN A 32 -15.61 6.31 -8.20
N GLY A 33 -16.13 5.09 -8.16
CA GLY A 33 -15.68 4.04 -7.23
C GLY A 33 -14.23 3.55 -7.41
N ARG A 34 -13.45 4.18 -8.29
CA ARG A 34 -11.99 3.97 -8.42
C ARG A 34 -11.19 4.66 -7.31
N TYR A 35 -11.78 5.67 -6.69
CA TYR A 35 -11.13 6.51 -5.70
C TYR A 35 -11.95 6.60 -4.41
N PHE A 36 -11.29 7.01 -3.33
CA PHE A 36 -11.98 7.36 -2.11
C PHE A 36 -12.46 8.81 -2.13
N THR A 37 -13.27 9.17 -1.15
CA THR A 37 -13.60 10.54 -0.75
C THR A 37 -13.68 10.61 0.77
N ASN A 38 -13.82 11.81 1.30
CA ASN A 38 -14.11 12.06 2.71
C ASN A 38 -15.25 13.08 2.80
N ASN A 39 -15.34 13.90 3.86
CA ASN A 39 -16.40 14.91 3.96
C ASN A 39 -16.24 16.06 2.94
N SER A 40 -15.07 16.22 2.32
CA SER A 40 -14.84 17.24 1.30
C SER A 40 -15.54 16.98 -0.04
N GLY A 41 -15.96 15.73 -0.30
CA GLY A 41 -16.55 15.33 -1.58
C GLY A 41 -15.58 15.28 -2.76
N LYS A 42 -14.28 15.50 -2.54
CA LYS A 42 -13.25 15.35 -3.58
C LYS A 42 -12.88 13.88 -3.76
N ALA A 43 -12.54 13.48 -4.98
CA ALA A 43 -11.83 12.22 -5.21
C ALA A 43 -10.42 12.30 -4.60
N ILE A 44 -10.07 11.29 -3.80
CA ILE A 44 -8.80 11.17 -3.09
C ILE A 44 -8.04 10.00 -3.71
N TYR A 45 -6.95 10.34 -4.39
CA TYR A 45 -5.95 9.38 -4.90
C TYR A 45 -4.96 9.05 -3.79
N LEU A 46 -4.69 7.76 -3.60
CA LEU A 46 -3.72 7.28 -2.61
C LEU A 46 -2.44 6.79 -3.29
N THR A 47 -1.31 7.19 -2.74
CA THR A 47 0.00 6.73 -3.17
C THR A 47 1.04 6.89 -2.07
N GLY A 48 1.98 5.97 -2.00
CA GLY A 48 3.16 6.13 -1.16
C GLY A 48 4.02 4.90 -1.03
N SER A 49 4.92 4.92 -0.05
CA SER A 49 5.89 3.84 0.22
C SER A 49 5.64 3.19 1.58
N HIS A 50 5.85 1.88 1.70
CA HIS A 50 5.85 1.15 2.97
C HIS A 50 7.04 0.20 3.10
N THR A 51 7.34 -0.25 4.32
CA THR A 51 8.44 -1.19 4.58
C THR A 51 8.14 -2.04 5.83
N TRP A 52 8.78 -3.20 5.96
CA TRP A 52 8.50 -4.20 7.00
C TRP A 52 8.68 -3.76 8.45
N ALA A 53 9.45 -2.69 8.67
CA ALA A 53 9.79 -2.19 10.00
C ALA A 53 8.99 -0.94 10.41
N ASN A 54 8.07 -0.48 9.54
CA ASN A 54 7.39 0.80 9.72
C ASN A 54 6.30 0.79 10.80
N PHE A 55 5.95 -0.38 11.35
CA PHE A 55 5.13 -0.51 12.55
C PHE A 55 5.83 -1.32 13.64
N GLN A 56 6.03 -2.62 13.44
CA GLN A 56 6.84 -3.45 14.34
C GLN A 56 8.30 -3.40 13.89
N GLU A 57 9.25 -3.53 14.83
CA GLU A 57 10.64 -3.78 14.48
C GLU A 57 10.75 -5.08 13.67
N SER A 58 11.64 -5.08 12.70
CA SER A 58 12.14 -6.27 12.01
C SER A 58 13.64 -6.06 11.89
N LYS A 59 14.39 -6.56 12.87
CA LYS A 59 15.83 -6.26 13.01
C LYS A 59 16.63 -7.44 13.51
N THR A 60 17.91 -7.50 13.19
CA THR A 60 18.85 -8.35 13.94
C THR A 60 19.12 -7.75 15.33
N PRO A 61 19.58 -8.54 16.33
CA PRO A 61 19.81 -8.03 17.68
C PRO A 61 20.68 -6.76 17.76
N ASP A 62 21.71 -6.68 16.91
CA ASP A 62 22.71 -5.60 16.91
C ASP A 62 22.32 -4.38 16.05
N GLU A 63 21.24 -4.46 15.26
CA GLU A 63 20.75 -3.35 14.44
C GLU A 63 20.05 -2.26 15.27
N ALA A 64 20.11 -1.02 14.79
CA ALA A 64 19.37 0.10 15.38
C ALA A 64 17.85 -0.09 15.22
N LEU A 65 17.08 0.63 16.04
CA LEU A 65 15.62 0.69 15.88
C LEU A 65 15.24 1.44 14.60
N PHE A 66 14.08 1.13 14.04
CA PHE A 66 13.56 1.84 12.88
C PHE A 66 13.31 3.32 13.18
N ASP A 67 13.91 4.20 12.39
CA ASP A 67 13.71 5.65 12.47
C ASP A 67 12.40 6.06 11.77
N TYR A 68 11.30 5.99 12.53
CA TYR A 68 9.97 6.32 12.03
C TYR A 68 9.83 7.81 11.66
N GLU A 69 10.53 8.71 12.33
CA GLU A 69 10.48 10.14 12.03
C GLU A 69 11.17 10.44 10.69
N ALA A 70 12.37 9.86 10.46
CA ALA A 70 13.06 9.97 9.18
C ALA A 70 12.25 9.35 8.04
N TYR A 71 11.56 8.23 8.30
CA TYR A 71 10.66 7.61 7.34
C TYR A 71 9.51 8.55 6.93
N LEU A 72 8.81 9.15 7.91
CA LEU A 72 7.75 10.13 7.61
C LEU A 72 8.29 11.35 6.85
N LYS A 73 9.50 11.83 7.18
CA LYS A 73 10.16 12.91 6.42
C LYS A 73 10.44 12.51 4.98
N MET A 74 10.90 11.28 4.74
CA MET A 74 11.11 10.74 3.40
C MET A 74 9.80 10.74 2.60
N LEU A 75 8.70 10.25 3.19
CA LEU A 75 7.39 10.24 2.54
C LEU A 75 6.92 11.65 2.18
N LYS A 76 7.07 12.61 3.11
CA LYS A 76 6.68 14.00 2.87
C LYS A 76 7.54 14.69 1.82
N ALA A 77 8.85 14.42 1.79
CA ALA A 77 9.74 14.93 0.75
C ALA A 77 9.34 14.46 -0.65
N HIS A 78 8.76 13.26 -0.75
CA HIS A 78 8.26 12.68 -2.00
C HIS A 78 6.77 12.92 -2.26
N ASN A 79 6.10 13.79 -1.47
CA ASN A 79 4.66 14.04 -1.60
C ASN A 79 3.81 12.76 -1.57
N HIS A 80 4.14 11.82 -0.67
CA HIS A 80 3.33 10.64 -0.43
C HIS A 80 2.24 10.93 0.61
N ASN A 81 1.06 10.33 0.43
CA ASN A 81 -0.10 10.52 1.30
C ASN A 81 -0.68 9.21 1.83
N PHE A 82 -0.03 8.08 1.60
CA PHE A 82 -0.50 6.78 2.04
C PHE A 82 0.65 5.85 2.46
N ILE A 83 0.45 5.12 3.55
CA ILE A 83 1.34 4.05 3.99
C ILE A 83 0.52 2.81 4.34
N ARG A 84 1.15 1.65 4.20
CA ARG A 84 0.69 0.38 4.76
C ARG A 84 1.58 0.03 5.94
N GLN A 85 1.02 -0.15 7.13
CA GLN A 85 1.79 -0.62 8.29
C GLN A 85 2.02 -2.12 8.17
N TRP A 86 3.21 -2.58 8.55
CA TRP A 86 3.54 -4.01 8.51
C TRP A 86 3.42 -4.68 9.87
N THR A 87 2.57 -5.72 9.94
CA THR A 87 2.36 -6.53 11.14
C THR A 87 3.07 -7.88 11.06
N TRP A 88 3.74 -8.27 12.14
CA TRP A 88 4.39 -9.55 12.35
C TRP A 88 3.71 -10.28 13.51
N GLU A 89 3.37 -11.56 13.30
CA GLU A 89 2.61 -12.36 14.27
C GLU A 89 3.46 -13.29 15.14
N HIS A 90 4.76 -13.41 14.86
CA HIS A 90 5.69 -14.25 15.60
C HIS A 90 6.88 -13.41 16.09
N SER A 91 7.56 -13.84 17.15
CA SER A 91 8.53 -12.97 17.83
C SER A 91 9.95 -12.99 17.27
N LYS A 92 10.31 -14.06 16.55
CA LYS A 92 11.67 -14.24 16.04
C LYS A 92 11.77 -15.21 14.89
N ASN A 93 12.90 -15.14 14.20
CA ASN A 93 13.30 -15.90 13.02
C ASN A 93 12.49 -15.52 11.77
N ALA A 94 13.22 -15.10 10.76
CA ALA A 94 12.69 -14.68 9.48
C ALA A 94 12.82 -15.81 8.46
N SER A 95 11.87 -15.90 7.52
CA SER A 95 11.88 -16.93 6.48
C SER A 95 12.92 -16.73 5.38
N TRP A 96 13.57 -15.57 5.34
CA TRP A 96 14.53 -15.20 4.30
C TRP A 96 16.00 -15.26 4.74
N THR A 97 16.28 -15.49 6.02
CA THR A 97 17.64 -15.49 6.56
C THR A 97 17.79 -16.49 7.71
N SER A 98 19.00 -17.02 7.90
CA SER A 98 19.35 -17.82 9.08
C SER A 98 19.84 -16.98 10.26
N ASN A 99 20.04 -15.67 10.06
CA ASN A 99 20.29 -14.75 11.16
C ASN A 99 19.05 -14.69 12.08
N GLU A 100 19.28 -14.55 13.39
CA GLU A 100 18.18 -14.21 14.29
C GLU A 100 17.66 -12.83 13.91
N VAL A 101 16.38 -12.76 13.55
CA VAL A 101 15.62 -11.54 13.35
C VAL A 101 14.54 -11.51 14.41
N ILE A 102 14.39 -10.38 15.10
CA ILE A 102 13.41 -10.20 16.17
C ILE A 102 12.31 -9.28 15.67
N PHE A 103 11.06 -9.64 15.98
CA PHE A 103 9.88 -8.84 15.70
C PHE A 103 9.24 -8.36 17.01
N SER A 104 9.06 -7.05 17.15
CA SER A 104 8.56 -6.47 18.39
C SER A 104 7.99 -5.05 18.21
N PRO A 105 7.13 -4.56 19.11
CA PRO A 105 6.41 -5.34 20.13
C PRO A 105 5.42 -6.32 19.49
N LEU A 106 4.91 -7.29 20.26
CA LEU A 106 3.77 -8.14 19.90
C LEU A 106 2.55 -7.78 20.75
N PRO A 107 1.31 -8.13 20.34
CA PRO A 107 0.09 -7.62 20.97
C PRO A 107 -0.17 -8.16 22.38
N TYR A 108 0.45 -9.27 22.78
CA TYR A 108 0.22 -9.91 24.08
C TYR A 108 1.37 -9.69 25.05
N LYS A 109 1.04 -9.55 26.34
CA LYS A 109 2.03 -9.35 27.40
C LYS A 109 2.84 -10.62 27.66
N THR A 110 4.13 -10.47 27.98
CA THR A 110 4.96 -11.59 28.42
C THR A 110 5.02 -11.72 29.93
N VAL A 111 5.16 -12.95 30.41
CA VAL A 111 5.31 -13.35 31.81
C VAL A 111 6.39 -14.42 31.93
N LYS A 112 7.01 -14.54 33.11
CA LYS A 112 7.95 -15.64 33.39
C LYS A 112 7.22 -16.81 34.05
N LYS A 113 7.29 -18.00 33.46
CA LYS A 113 6.76 -19.25 34.02
C LYS A 113 7.85 -20.32 33.96
N ASN A 114 8.21 -20.89 35.11
CA ASN A 114 9.28 -21.90 35.24
C ASN A 114 10.62 -21.49 34.58
N GLY A 115 10.99 -20.21 34.70
CA GLY A 115 12.23 -19.68 34.12
C GLY A 115 12.20 -19.39 32.62
N LYS A 116 11.10 -19.73 31.91
CA LYS A 116 10.88 -19.42 30.50
C LYS A 116 9.98 -18.18 30.36
N GLU A 117 10.28 -17.31 29.40
CA GLU A 117 9.36 -16.25 28.98
C GLU A 117 8.23 -16.83 28.12
N MET A 118 6.99 -16.49 28.46
CA MET A 118 5.76 -16.95 27.82
C MET A 118 4.78 -15.80 27.68
N TYR A 119 3.77 -15.92 26.81
CA TYR A 119 2.69 -14.95 26.68
C TYR A 119 1.54 -15.25 27.65
N ASP A 120 0.97 -14.21 28.26
CA ASP A 120 -0.39 -14.25 28.80
C ASP A 120 -1.32 -13.63 27.76
N VAL A 121 -1.93 -14.47 26.93
CA VAL A 121 -2.76 -14.01 25.80
C VAL A 121 -4.14 -13.48 26.24
N SER A 122 -4.42 -13.51 27.54
CA SER A 122 -5.56 -12.79 28.14
C SER A 122 -5.23 -11.34 28.49
N GLN A 123 -3.95 -10.92 28.38
CA GLN A 123 -3.49 -9.56 28.69
C GLN A 123 -2.82 -8.92 27.48
N TRP A 124 -3.27 -7.72 27.14
CA TRP A 124 -2.66 -6.90 26.10
C TRP A 124 -1.29 -6.35 26.53
N ASN A 125 -0.38 -6.26 25.58
CA ASN A 125 0.83 -5.47 25.68
C ASN A 125 0.52 -4.04 25.26
N GLU A 126 0.28 -3.14 26.22
CA GLU A 126 -0.10 -1.75 25.91
C GLU A 126 0.96 -1.03 25.06
N ALA A 127 2.25 -1.38 25.14
CA ALA A 127 3.28 -0.78 24.30
C ALA A 127 3.06 -1.03 22.79
N TYR A 128 2.42 -2.15 22.41
CA TYR A 128 2.04 -2.42 21.03
C TYR A 128 0.95 -1.45 20.55
N PHE A 129 -0.10 -1.27 21.35
CA PHE A 129 -1.24 -0.43 21.00
C PHE A 129 -0.93 1.06 21.13
N GLU A 130 -0.11 1.47 22.10
CA GLU A 130 0.44 2.82 22.16
C GLU A 130 1.27 3.14 20.93
N ARG A 131 2.12 2.22 20.48
CA ARG A 131 2.89 2.40 19.23
C ARG A 131 1.96 2.52 18.02
N LEU A 132 0.97 1.64 17.90
CA LEU A 132 -0.02 1.69 16.81
C LEU A 132 -0.71 3.06 16.78
N ARG A 133 -1.23 3.52 17.92
CA ARG A 133 -1.90 4.81 18.02
C ARG A 133 -0.97 5.97 17.66
N ASN A 134 0.23 6.01 18.25
CA ASN A 134 1.17 7.11 18.06
C ASN A 134 1.64 7.20 16.61
N ARG A 135 2.06 6.09 16.01
CA ARG A 135 2.51 6.08 14.60
C ARG A 135 1.39 6.48 13.65
N THR A 136 0.18 5.94 13.84
CA THR A 136 -0.98 6.31 13.02
C THR A 136 -1.35 7.79 13.17
N LYS A 137 -1.31 8.32 14.40
CA LYS A 137 -1.57 9.75 14.64
C LYS A 137 -0.50 10.64 14.01
N GLU A 138 0.78 10.32 14.18
CA GLU A 138 1.90 11.09 13.63
C GLU A 138 1.84 11.14 12.09
N ALA A 139 1.50 10.04 11.43
CA ALA A 139 1.22 10.02 9.99
C ALA A 139 0.03 10.93 9.64
N GLY A 140 -1.07 10.84 10.41
CA GLY A 140 -2.28 11.63 10.21
C GLY A 140 -2.05 13.13 10.37
N ASP A 141 -1.24 13.55 11.34
CA ASP A 141 -0.84 14.96 11.56
C ASP A 141 -0.09 15.53 10.34
N LEU A 142 0.49 14.66 9.48
CA LEU A 142 1.17 15.03 8.24
C LEU A 142 0.29 14.83 6.98
N GLY A 143 -0.99 14.49 7.14
CA GLY A 143 -1.93 14.23 6.05
C GLY A 143 -1.72 12.89 5.34
N ILE A 144 -1.14 11.91 6.03
CA ILE A 144 -0.86 10.56 5.50
C ILE A 144 -1.90 9.57 6.03
N TYR A 145 -2.59 8.90 5.11
CA TYR A 145 -3.48 7.77 5.37
C TYR A 145 -2.69 6.49 5.68
N VAL A 146 -3.25 5.62 6.51
CA VAL A 146 -2.59 4.45 7.06
C VAL A 146 -3.49 3.23 6.87
N SER A 147 -3.05 2.26 6.06
CA SER A 147 -3.58 0.90 6.10
C SER A 147 -3.00 0.18 7.32
N VAL A 148 -3.84 -0.09 8.31
CA VAL A 148 -3.53 -0.90 9.48
C VAL A 148 -3.72 -2.36 9.11
N MET A 149 -2.61 -3.04 8.82
CA MET A 149 -2.59 -4.47 8.52
C MET A 149 -2.82 -5.29 9.79
N LEU A 150 -3.87 -6.10 9.82
CA LEU A 150 -4.26 -6.83 11.04
C LEU A 150 -3.44 -8.10 11.22
N PHE A 151 -3.20 -8.88 10.16
CA PHE A 151 -2.57 -10.20 10.21
C PHE A 151 -1.57 -10.42 9.06
N GLN A 152 -0.78 -11.49 9.10
CA GLN A 152 0.18 -11.87 8.06
C GLN A 152 0.28 -13.38 7.82
N GLY A 153 0.15 -13.79 6.56
CA GLY A 153 0.29 -15.17 6.11
C GLY A 153 1.57 -15.46 5.33
N TRP A 154 2.29 -14.42 4.87
CA TRP A 154 3.49 -14.60 4.06
C TRP A 154 4.54 -15.50 4.73
N SER A 155 4.78 -15.36 6.04
CA SER A 155 5.75 -16.22 6.73
C SER A 155 5.33 -17.69 6.81
N GLN A 156 4.02 -17.98 6.87
CA GLN A 156 3.52 -19.34 7.09
C GLN A 156 3.88 -20.29 5.96
N ASN A 157 3.97 -19.77 4.73
CA ASN A 157 4.26 -20.55 3.53
C ASN A 157 5.72 -20.48 3.06
N ARG A 158 6.63 -20.00 3.92
CA ARG A 158 8.07 -19.85 3.62
C ARG A 158 8.93 -20.65 4.61
N LEU A 159 8.76 -21.97 4.61
CA LEU A 159 9.39 -22.89 5.57
C LEU A 159 10.73 -23.51 5.11
N LYS A 160 11.32 -23.01 4.02
CA LYS A 160 12.55 -23.60 3.45
C LYS A 160 13.81 -23.25 4.25
N THR A 161 13.77 -22.17 5.02
CA THR A 161 14.89 -21.73 5.86
C THR A 161 14.83 -22.47 7.20
N PRO A 162 15.91 -23.12 7.66
CA PRO A 162 15.89 -23.83 8.94
C PRO A 162 15.48 -22.93 10.11
N GLY A 163 14.52 -23.38 10.92
CA GLY A 163 14.03 -22.64 12.09
C GLY A 163 13.16 -21.42 11.77
N SER A 164 12.70 -21.27 10.52
CA SER A 164 11.90 -20.12 10.09
C SER A 164 10.40 -20.33 10.13
N ASP A 165 9.93 -21.40 10.78
CA ASP A 165 8.49 -21.63 10.96
C ASP A 165 7.94 -20.60 11.95
N PRO A 166 7.08 -19.66 11.50
CA PRO A 166 6.57 -18.61 12.37
C PRO A 166 5.71 -19.18 13.50
N TRP A 167 5.07 -20.34 13.30
CA TRP A 167 4.22 -20.94 14.33
C TRP A 167 5.01 -21.31 15.58
N GLU A 168 6.29 -21.67 15.45
CA GLU A 168 7.16 -22.07 16.57
C GLU A 168 7.34 -20.92 17.58
N TYR A 169 7.24 -19.67 17.13
CA TYR A 169 7.43 -18.45 17.93
C TYR A 169 6.17 -17.58 18.05
N HIS A 170 5.04 -18.10 17.58
CA HIS A 170 3.77 -17.39 17.61
C HIS A 170 3.18 -17.35 19.04
N PRO A 171 2.63 -16.21 19.51
CA PRO A 171 2.02 -16.11 20.83
C PRO A 171 0.87 -17.10 21.07
N LEU A 172 0.06 -17.33 20.03
CA LEU A 172 -1.06 -18.27 20.09
C LEU A 172 -0.66 -19.75 19.93
N ASN A 173 0.64 -20.06 19.81
CA ASN A 173 1.08 -21.45 19.91
C ASN A 173 1.01 -21.90 21.39
N PRO A 174 0.39 -23.05 21.70
CA PRO A 174 0.20 -23.53 23.07
C PRO A 174 1.51 -23.72 23.87
N VAL A 175 2.65 -23.88 23.20
CA VAL A 175 3.96 -24.00 23.88
C VAL A 175 4.55 -22.65 24.31
N ASN A 176 3.94 -21.56 23.85
CA ASN A 176 4.40 -20.18 24.06
C ASN A 176 3.47 -19.36 24.95
N ASN A 177 2.23 -19.80 25.21
CA ASN A 177 1.31 -19.09 26.11
C ASN A 177 0.94 -19.90 27.37
N ILE A 178 0.57 -19.19 28.44
CA ILE A 178 0.20 -19.81 29.72
C ILE A 178 -1.28 -20.22 29.78
N ASN A 179 -2.09 -19.78 28.82
CA ASN A 179 -3.54 -19.90 28.79
C ASN A 179 -4.01 -21.22 28.15
N GLY A 180 -3.11 -21.94 27.47
CA GLY A 180 -3.40 -23.20 26.79
C GLY A 180 -4.11 -23.04 25.44
N VAL A 181 -4.07 -21.83 24.86
CA VAL A 181 -4.71 -21.47 23.59
C VAL A 181 -3.96 -22.07 22.41
N GLY A 182 -4.69 -22.45 21.35
CA GLY A 182 -4.11 -22.88 20.07
C GLY A 182 -3.84 -24.37 19.92
N GLN A 183 -4.34 -25.21 20.84
CA GLN A 183 -4.18 -26.68 20.75
C GLN A 183 -4.86 -27.29 19.51
N SER A 184 -5.92 -26.65 19.02
CA SER A 184 -6.65 -27.12 17.84
C SER A 184 -5.97 -26.73 16.52
N VAL A 185 -5.08 -25.74 16.53
CA VAL A 185 -4.44 -25.22 15.32
C VAL A 185 -3.56 -26.30 14.69
N LYS A 186 -3.73 -26.50 13.39
CA LYS A 186 -2.85 -27.33 12.57
C LYS A 186 -1.89 -26.43 11.80
N ASN A 187 -0.59 -26.72 11.92
CA ASN A 187 0.42 -26.10 11.09
C ASN A 187 0.87 -27.08 9.99
N ASN A 188 0.45 -26.80 8.76
CA ASN A 188 0.86 -27.49 7.54
C ASN A 188 1.62 -26.55 6.58
N GLY A 189 2.03 -25.37 7.05
CA GLY A 189 2.77 -24.38 6.29
C GLY A 189 1.95 -23.55 5.30
N PHE A 190 0.63 -23.49 5.42
CA PHE A 190 -0.23 -22.53 4.71
C PHE A 190 -1.63 -22.55 5.33
N ASP A 191 -2.49 -21.57 5.00
CA ASP A 191 -3.86 -21.58 5.50
C ASP A 191 -4.75 -22.55 4.70
N ASP A 192 -5.43 -23.44 5.40
CA ASP A 192 -6.31 -24.49 4.88
C ASP A 192 -7.65 -24.49 5.62
N GLU A 193 -8.74 -24.35 4.86
CA GLU A 193 -10.12 -24.25 5.35
C GLU A 193 -10.60 -25.54 6.03
N LYS A 194 -10.08 -26.71 5.65
CA LYS A 194 -10.52 -28.01 6.19
C LYS A 194 -9.73 -28.43 7.42
N MET A 195 -8.52 -27.92 7.61
CA MET A 195 -7.60 -28.39 8.65
C MET A 195 -7.62 -27.60 9.95
N GLY A 196 -8.23 -26.41 10.01
CA GLY A 196 -8.16 -25.57 11.22
C GLY A 196 -6.79 -24.95 11.42
N THR A 197 -6.28 -24.31 10.36
CA THR A 197 -5.01 -23.55 10.33
C THR A 197 -5.15 -22.17 10.97
N LEU A 198 -4.05 -21.44 11.17
CA LEU A 198 -4.03 -20.20 11.95
C LEU A 198 -5.08 -19.17 11.47
N HIS A 199 -5.26 -18.98 10.16
CA HIS A 199 -6.27 -18.06 9.60
C HIS A 199 -7.40 -18.80 8.85
N SER A 200 -8.10 -19.67 9.59
CA SER A 200 -9.27 -20.40 9.13
C SER A 200 -10.41 -20.36 10.15
N MET A 201 -11.66 -20.54 9.70
CA MET A 201 -12.84 -20.45 10.57
C MET A 201 -12.93 -21.57 11.62
N ASN A 202 -12.25 -22.69 11.41
CA ASN A 202 -12.27 -23.89 12.25
C ASN A 202 -10.98 -24.03 13.10
N ASN A 203 -10.34 -22.92 13.45
CA ASN A 203 -9.08 -22.89 14.22
C ASN A 203 -9.27 -22.92 15.77
N GLY A 204 -10.49 -23.19 16.24
CA GLY A 204 -10.80 -23.39 17.66
C GLY A 204 -10.88 -22.09 18.47
N ASP A 205 -10.23 -22.08 19.64
CA ASP A 205 -10.21 -20.93 20.56
C ASP A 205 -9.37 -19.74 20.06
N VAL A 206 -8.57 -19.96 19.00
CA VAL A 206 -7.76 -18.92 18.35
C VAL A 206 -8.64 -17.89 17.64
N LEU A 207 -9.76 -18.28 17.02
CA LEU A 207 -10.66 -17.33 16.36
C LEU A 207 -11.11 -16.23 17.33
N ALA A 208 -11.52 -16.60 18.55
CA ALA A 208 -11.97 -15.64 19.56
C ALA A 208 -10.86 -14.65 19.97
N HIS A 209 -9.60 -15.09 19.99
CA HIS A 209 -8.46 -14.22 20.27
C HIS A 209 -8.15 -13.29 19.10
N GLN A 210 -8.25 -13.78 17.86
CA GLN A 210 -8.14 -12.96 16.65
C GLN A 210 -9.23 -11.88 16.63
N GLU A 211 -10.49 -12.24 16.90
CA GLU A 211 -11.60 -11.29 16.98
C GLU A 211 -11.40 -10.25 18.10
N ALA A 212 -10.90 -10.68 19.27
CA ALA A 212 -10.60 -9.78 20.38
C ALA A 212 -9.45 -8.82 20.04
N TYR A 213 -8.43 -9.29 19.32
CA TYR A 213 -7.33 -8.47 18.83
C TYR A 213 -7.82 -7.42 17.83
N VAL A 214 -8.64 -7.82 16.84
CA VAL A 214 -9.27 -6.88 15.89
C VAL A 214 -10.06 -5.81 16.63
N LYS A 215 -10.86 -6.21 17.63
CA LYS A 215 -11.60 -5.26 18.47
C LYS A 215 -10.68 -4.26 19.17
N LYS A 216 -9.61 -4.73 19.82
CA LYS A 216 -8.66 -3.86 20.54
C LYS A 216 -7.92 -2.92 19.57
N VAL A 217 -7.57 -3.37 18.36
CA VAL A 217 -7.02 -2.51 17.30
C VAL A 217 -8.00 -1.41 16.94
N ILE A 218 -9.26 -1.75 16.64
CA ILE A 218 -10.31 -0.77 16.31
C ILE A 218 -10.48 0.25 17.45
N GLU A 219 -10.63 -0.20 18.69
CA GLU A 219 -10.76 0.68 19.87
C GLU A 219 -9.54 1.62 20.04
N THR A 220 -8.37 1.23 19.55
CA THR A 220 -7.13 2.00 19.65
C THR A 220 -7.05 3.14 18.63
N VAL A 221 -7.70 3.01 17.46
CA VAL A 221 -7.53 3.96 16.34
C VAL A 221 -8.83 4.51 15.76
N ASN A 222 -10.01 4.05 16.21
CA ASN A 222 -11.30 4.42 15.61
C ASN A 222 -11.58 5.94 15.62
N ASP A 223 -10.99 6.71 16.52
CA ASP A 223 -11.16 8.17 16.53
C ASP A 223 -10.29 8.92 15.50
N LEU A 224 -9.41 8.25 14.75
CA LEU A 224 -8.49 8.87 13.79
C LEU A 224 -9.07 8.84 12.37
N ASP A 225 -9.03 9.95 11.62
CA ASP A 225 -9.60 10.02 10.25
C ASP A 225 -8.81 9.25 9.20
N ASN A 226 -7.53 9.01 9.47
CA ASN A 226 -6.57 8.56 8.47
C ASN A 226 -6.45 7.04 8.38
N VAL A 227 -7.41 6.29 8.92
CA VAL A 227 -7.34 4.82 9.02
C VAL A 227 -8.05 4.15 7.86
N LEU A 228 -7.41 3.11 7.32
CA LEU A 228 -8.01 2.01 6.57
C LEU A 228 -7.58 0.72 7.26
N TYR A 229 -8.38 -0.33 7.21
CA TYR A 229 -7.96 -1.65 7.68
C TYR A 229 -7.60 -2.55 6.51
N GLU A 230 -6.55 -3.36 6.66
CA GLU A 230 -6.23 -4.46 5.77
C GLU A 230 -6.33 -5.75 6.57
N ILE A 231 -7.12 -6.71 6.11
CA ILE A 231 -7.35 -7.94 6.88
C ILE A 231 -6.06 -8.74 7.06
N ILE A 232 -5.35 -9.09 5.99
CA ILE A 232 -4.20 -9.97 6.11
C ILE A 232 -3.28 -9.84 4.91
N ASN A 233 -1.97 -9.87 5.12
CA ASN A 233 -1.02 -10.02 4.03
C ASN A 233 -0.89 -11.48 3.57
N GLU A 234 -1.14 -11.81 2.30
CA GLU A 234 -0.80 -13.09 1.65
C GLU A 234 -1.22 -14.39 2.39
N GLY A 235 -2.31 -14.36 3.15
CA GLY A 235 -2.83 -15.53 3.85
C GLY A 235 -4.32 -15.46 4.09
N GLY A 236 -4.82 -16.33 4.97
CA GLY A 236 -6.24 -16.37 5.32
C GLY A 236 -7.09 -17.07 4.28
N THR A 237 -7.83 -18.08 4.72
CA THR A 237 -8.86 -18.71 3.88
C THR A 237 -9.94 -17.70 3.51
N LYS A 238 -10.52 -17.84 2.31
CA LYS A 238 -11.56 -16.92 1.79
C LYS A 238 -12.66 -16.63 2.82
N LYS A 239 -13.23 -17.68 3.41
CA LYS A 239 -14.31 -17.54 4.40
C LYS A 239 -13.87 -16.78 5.64
N TRP A 240 -12.65 -17.02 6.10
CA TRP A 240 -12.10 -16.32 7.26
C TRP A 240 -11.85 -14.84 6.96
N GLN A 241 -11.30 -14.51 5.78
CA GLN A 241 -11.13 -13.12 5.38
C GLN A 241 -12.47 -12.37 5.27
N TYR A 242 -13.48 -12.99 4.64
CA TYR A 242 -14.83 -12.41 4.56
C TYR A 242 -15.47 -12.22 5.95
N HIS A 243 -15.23 -13.16 6.86
CA HIS A 243 -15.67 -13.03 8.25
C HIS A 243 -15.01 -11.84 8.93
N MET A 244 -13.70 -11.67 8.79
CA MET A 244 -12.96 -10.55 9.38
C MET A 244 -13.37 -9.20 8.79
N VAL A 245 -13.58 -9.10 7.48
CA VAL A 245 -14.12 -7.87 6.86
C VAL A 245 -15.46 -7.50 7.49
N ASN A 246 -16.39 -8.46 7.58
CA ASN A 246 -17.70 -8.23 8.18
C ASN A 246 -17.61 -7.95 9.68
N LEU A 247 -16.64 -8.54 10.38
CA LEU A 247 -16.40 -8.30 11.81
C LEU A 247 -16.02 -6.85 12.06
N VAL A 248 -15.05 -6.30 11.32
CA VAL A 248 -14.63 -4.90 11.43
C VAL A 248 -15.83 -3.98 11.16
N LYS A 249 -16.55 -4.20 10.07
CA LYS A 249 -17.75 -3.42 9.72
C LYS A 249 -18.83 -3.47 10.79
N ARG A 250 -19.07 -4.64 11.39
CA ARG A 250 -20.03 -4.80 12.51
C ARG A 250 -19.56 -4.06 13.77
N MET A 251 -18.27 -4.13 14.09
CA MET A 251 -17.68 -3.50 15.27
C MET A 251 -17.67 -1.97 15.18
N GLU A 252 -17.39 -1.40 14.02
CA GLU A 252 -17.38 0.05 13.83
C GLU A 252 -18.77 0.67 13.62
N LYS A 253 -19.78 -0.12 13.22
CA LYS A 253 -21.16 0.37 13.01
C LYS A 253 -21.73 1.21 14.18
N PRO A 254 -21.56 0.84 15.47
CA PRO A 254 -22.00 1.66 16.60
C PRO A 254 -20.98 2.72 17.05
N MET A 255 -19.81 2.82 16.41
CA MET A 255 -18.72 3.72 16.80
C MET A 255 -18.78 5.07 16.06
N PRO A 256 -18.04 6.10 16.50
CA PRO A 256 -18.08 7.43 15.86
C PRO A 256 -17.63 7.46 14.40
N LYS A 257 -16.67 6.61 14.02
CA LYS A 257 -16.15 6.55 12.64
C LYS A 257 -16.27 5.15 12.07
N GLN A 258 -16.46 5.07 10.76
CA GLN A 258 -16.44 3.85 9.97
C GLN A 258 -15.38 4.01 8.88
N HIS A 259 -14.35 3.19 8.95
CA HIS A 259 -13.21 3.22 8.04
C HIS A 259 -13.35 2.18 6.93
N PRO A 260 -12.69 2.39 5.76
CA PRO A 260 -12.66 1.39 4.72
C PRO A 260 -11.96 0.12 5.17
N VAL A 261 -12.53 -1.02 4.82
CA VAL A 261 -11.95 -2.34 5.11
C VAL A 261 -11.48 -2.99 3.82
N GLY A 262 -10.23 -3.44 3.80
CA GLY A 262 -9.55 -3.98 2.63
C GLY A 262 -9.27 -5.47 2.71
N MET A 263 -9.29 -6.11 1.55
CA MET A 263 -8.90 -7.51 1.39
C MET A 263 -7.82 -7.62 0.31
N THR A 264 -6.73 -8.33 0.60
CA THR A 264 -5.62 -8.52 -0.34
C THR A 264 -5.46 -9.99 -0.71
N HIS A 265 -4.76 -10.26 -1.81
CA HIS A 265 -4.70 -11.61 -2.35
C HIS A 265 -3.91 -12.59 -1.46
N ALA A 266 -4.48 -13.76 -1.14
CA ALA A 266 -3.82 -14.87 -0.48
C ALA A 266 -3.07 -15.74 -1.50
N VAL A 267 -1.74 -15.84 -1.38
CA VAL A 267 -0.91 -16.50 -2.39
C VAL A 267 -0.88 -18.02 -2.25
N VAL A 268 -0.79 -18.53 -1.02
CA VAL A 268 -0.74 -19.98 -0.75
C VAL A 268 -1.81 -20.32 0.27
N VAL A 269 -2.95 -20.80 -0.23
CA VAL A 269 -4.15 -21.10 0.57
C VAL A 269 -4.92 -22.27 -0.06
N ASN A 270 -5.63 -23.04 0.76
CA ASN A 270 -6.53 -24.11 0.32
C ASN A 270 -7.96 -23.91 0.86
N PRO A 271 -9.01 -23.86 0.01
CA PRO A 271 -8.94 -23.87 -1.46
C PRO A 271 -8.18 -22.65 -2.01
N PRO A 272 -7.64 -22.73 -3.25
CA PRO A 272 -7.03 -21.59 -3.91
C PRO A 272 -7.96 -20.39 -3.94
N MET A 273 -7.38 -19.20 -3.82
CA MET A 273 -8.08 -17.93 -4.01
C MET A 273 -7.69 -17.34 -5.36
N PHE A 274 -8.64 -16.68 -6.01
CA PHE A 274 -8.47 -15.98 -7.28
C PHE A 274 -8.80 -14.50 -7.12
N ASN A 275 -8.42 -13.67 -8.09
CA ASN A 275 -8.76 -12.25 -8.02
C ASN A 275 -10.28 -12.05 -7.93
N ASP A 276 -11.11 -12.84 -8.61
CA ASP A 276 -12.58 -12.74 -8.54
C ASP A 276 -13.12 -12.82 -7.09
N ASP A 277 -12.48 -13.60 -6.21
CA ASP A 277 -12.85 -13.68 -4.79
C ASP A 277 -12.68 -12.32 -4.06
N LEU A 278 -11.80 -11.44 -4.55
CA LEU A 278 -11.64 -10.08 -4.02
C LEU A 278 -12.83 -9.19 -4.41
N TRP A 279 -13.31 -9.27 -5.65
CA TRP A 279 -14.46 -8.49 -6.13
C TRP A 279 -15.76 -8.94 -5.45
N GLU A 280 -15.95 -10.26 -5.28
CA GLU A 280 -17.07 -10.85 -4.56
C GLU A 280 -17.06 -10.51 -3.06
N SER A 281 -15.92 -10.06 -2.53
CA SER A 281 -15.76 -9.80 -1.11
C SER A 281 -16.60 -8.60 -0.63
N PRO A 282 -16.96 -8.57 0.67
CA PRO A 282 -17.58 -7.41 1.28
C PRO A 282 -16.62 -6.24 1.51
N ALA A 283 -15.36 -6.30 1.05
CA ALA A 283 -14.35 -5.25 1.27
C ALA A 283 -14.67 -3.97 0.47
N ASP A 284 -14.25 -2.82 0.98
CA ASP A 284 -14.40 -1.51 0.33
C ASP A 284 -13.27 -1.24 -0.67
N TRP A 285 -12.10 -1.86 -0.45
CA TRP A 285 -10.96 -1.83 -1.35
C TRP A 285 -10.26 -3.17 -1.41
N ILE A 286 -9.50 -3.38 -2.49
CA ILE A 286 -8.81 -4.65 -2.74
C ILE A 286 -7.39 -4.43 -3.27
N SER A 287 -6.51 -5.43 -3.06
CA SER A 287 -5.22 -5.53 -3.74
C SER A 287 -5.07 -6.86 -4.47
N PRO A 288 -5.19 -6.89 -5.80
CA PRO A 288 -5.05 -8.11 -6.61
C PRO A 288 -3.59 -8.51 -6.82
N THR A 289 -3.40 -9.67 -7.45
CA THR A 289 -2.09 -10.21 -7.88
C THR A 289 -2.09 -10.47 -9.40
N PRO A 290 -0.95 -10.67 -10.09
CA PRO A 290 -0.95 -11.13 -11.47
C PRO A 290 -1.56 -12.53 -11.57
N GLU A 291 -2.50 -12.71 -12.50
CA GLU A 291 -3.21 -13.98 -12.65
C GLU A 291 -3.07 -14.55 -14.07
N PRO A 292 -2.66 -15.82 -14.25
CA PRO A 292 -2.20 -16.75 -13.21
C PRO A 292 -0.87 -16.31 -12.56
N ILE A 293 -0.69 -16.68 -11.29
CA ILE A 293 0.52 -16.38 -10.54
C ILE A 293 1.72 -17.13 -11.16
N SER A 294 2.67 -16.40 -11.73
CA SER A 294 3.69 -16.98 -12.61
C SER A 294 4.64 -18.00 -11.97
N TRP A 295 4.91 -17.91 -10.66
CA TRP A 295 5.72 -18.93 -9.99
C TRP A 295 4.94 -20.22 -9.72
N MET A 296 3.62 -20.15 -9.61
CA MET A 296 2.75 -21.32 -9.52
C MET A 296 2.54 -21.95 -10.90
N TYR A 297 2.45 -21.12 -11.93
CA TYR A 297 2.19 -21.52 -13.31
C TYR A 297 3.29 -21.01 -14.24
N LYS A 298 4.47 -21.65 -14.19
CA LYS A 298 5.62 -21.19 -15.00
C LYS A 298 5.33 -21.32 -16.50
N GLY A 299 5.56 -20.24 -17.25
CA GLY A 299 5.44 -20.21 -18.71
C GLY A 299 4.03 -19.94 -19.23
N THR A 300 3.09 -19.54 -18.37
CA THR A 300 1.76 -19.07 -18.78
C THR A 300 1.76 -17.61 -19.17
N ASP A 301 0.92 -17.25 -20.14
CA ASP A 301 0.57 -15.86 -20.41
C ASP A 301 -0.36 -15.33 -19.30
N TYR A 302 -0.13 -14.10 -18.84
CA TYR A 302 -1.00 -13.47 -17.84
C TYR A 302 -2.35 -13.12 -18.46
N VAL A 303 -3.43 -13.49 -17.77
CA VAL A 303 -4.81 -13.09 -18.08
C VAL A 303 -5.10 -11.72 -17.46
N GLN A 304 -4.58 -11.48 -16.25
CA GLN A 304 -4.68 -10.20 -15.55
C GLN A 304 -3.28 -9.74 -15.15
N ASP A 305 -2.65 -8.91 -15.98
CA ASP A 305 -1.27 -8.45 -15.77
C ASP A 305 -1.21 -7.11 -15.02
N TYR A 306 -1.61 -7.11 -13.74
CA TYR A 306 -1.49 -5.94 -12.86
C TYR A 306 -0.06 -5.42 -12.70
N LYS A 307 0.95 -6.21 -13.07
CA LYS A 307 2.37 -5.86 -12.95
C LYS A 307 2.88 -5.07 -14.15
N ASN A 308 2.67 -5.51 -15.38
CA ASN A 308 3.29 -4.89 -16.55
C ASN A 308 2.31 -4.08 -17.41
N ASP A 309 1.03 -4.47 -17.42
CA ASP A 309 -0.04 -3.84 -18.21
C ASP A 309 -1.35 -3.87 -17.41
N PRO A 310 -1.45 -3.09 -16.31
CA PRO A 310 -2.60 -3.16 -15.43
C PRO A 310 -3.90 -2.89 -16.22
N PRO A 311 -4.93 -3.75 -16.09
CA PRO A 311 -6.20 -3.55 -16.78
C PRO A 311 -6.87 -2.25 -16.31
N ALA A 312 -7.69 -1.62 -17.16
CA ALA A 312 -8.49 -0.47 -16.72
C ALA A 312 -9.40 -0.85 -15.55
N ASN A 313 -9.32 -0.10 -14.45
CA ASN A 313 -10.24 -0.27 -13.33
C ASN A 313 -11.67 0.06 -13.80
N THR A 314 -12.62 -0.81 -13.52
CA THR A 314 -14.05 -0.62 -13.83
C THR A 314 -14.73 0.37 -12.88
N GLY A 315 -14.15 0.60 -11.69
CA GLY A 315 -14.72 1.41 -10.62
C GLY A 315 -15.68 0.64 -9.71
N GLU A 316 -15.76 -0.68 -9.85
CA GLU A 316 -16.56 -1.54 -8.95
C GLU A 316 -15.96 -1.60 -7.54
N LYS A 317 -14.63 -1.50 -7.43
CA LYS A 317 -13.88 -1.40 -6.18
C LYS A 317 -12.77 -0.36 -6.32
N VAL A 318 -12.39 0.22 -5.19
CA VAL A 318 -11.11 0.93 -5.10
C VAL A 318 -10.01 -0.12 -5.10
N ILE A 319 -9.06 0.02 -6.02
CA ILE A 319 -7.94 -0.90 -6.15
C ILE A 319 -6.67 -0.18 -5.69
N ILE A 320 -6.07 -0.73 -4.64
CA ILE A 320 -4.73 -0.37 -4.20
C ILE A 320 -3.79 -1.39 -4.81
N LEU A 321 -2.90 -0.98 -5.71
CA LEU A 321 -1.92 -1.89 -6.31
C LEU A 321 -0.64 -1.84 -5.48
N ASP A 322 -0.51 -2.81 -4.57
CA ASP A 322 0.71 -2.96 -3.76
C ASP A 322 1.74 -3.80 -4.51
N THR A 323 2.96 -3.28 -4.64
CA THR A 323 4.04 -4.03 -5.28
C THR A 323 4.39 -5.31 -4.54
N ASP A 324 4.09 -5.42 -3.23
CA ASP A 324 4.19 -6.66 -2.45
C ASP A 324 3.52 -7.83 -3.20
N HIS A 325 2.25 -7.66 -3.58
CA HIS A 325 1.45 -8.69 -4.27
C HIS A 325 1.76 -8.88 -5.75
N LEU A 326 2.59 -8.03 -6.35
CA LEU A 326 2.92 -8.05 -7.79
C LEU A 326 4.35 -8.55 -8.06
N GLY A 327 5.31 -8.12 -7.25
CA GLY A 327 6.73 -8.34 -7.50
C GLY A 327 7.64 -8.17 -6.30
N GLY A 328 7.09 -7.97 -5.10
CA GLY A 328 7.83 -7.67 -3.89
C GLY A 328 8.53 -6.31 -3.96
N HIS A 329 9.84 -6.32 -3.70
CA HIS A 329 10.76 -5.22 -3.93
C HIS A 329 10.92 -4.92 -5.43
N TRP A 330 9.88 -4.39 -6.04
CA TRP A 330 9.84 -4.12 -7.46
C TRP A 330 8.90 -2.97 -7.71
N GLY A 331 9.25 -2.12 -8.66
CA GLY A 331 8.41 -1.04 -9.10
C GLY A 331 9.23 -0.14 -10.02
N THR A 332 8.56 0.50 -10.96
CA THR A 332 9.17 1.51 -11.84
C THR A 332 8.22 2.69 -11.93
N TYR A 333 8.75 3.89 -12.18
CA TYR A 333 7.87 5.05 -12.42
C TYR A 333 6.89 4.80 -13.58
N MET A 334 7.27 4.00 -14.57
CA MET A 334 6.41 3.63 -15.70
C MET A 334 5.19 2.84 -15.23
N TRP A 335 5.37 1.90 -14.30
CA TRP A 335 4.26 1.16 -13.69
C TRP A 335 3.33 2.08 -12.89
N ALA A 336 3.87 3.06 -12.15
CA ALA A 336 3.06 4.02 -11.41
C ALA A 336 2.17 4.86 -12.36
N TRP A 337 2.74 5.36 -13.47
CA TRP A 337 1.98 6.10 -14.49
C TRP A 337 0.92 5.26 -15.20
N LYS A 338 1.27 4.02 -15.58
CA LYS A 338 0.30 3.07 -16.14
C LYS A 338 -0.83 2.80 -15.14
N SER A 339 -0.51 2.60 -13.87
CA SER A 339 -1.51 2.33 -12.82
C SER A 339 -2.47 3.52 -12.64
N PHE A 340 -1.92 4.74 -12.57
CA PHE A 340 -2.70 5.95 -12.40
C PHE A 340 -3.70 6.18 -13.53
N VAL A 341 -3.25 6.16 -14.79
CA VAL A 341 -4.14 6.41 -15.94
C VAL A 341 -5.14 5.27 -16.18
N ARG A 342 -4.93 4.12 -15.53
CA ARG A 342 -5.85 2.97 -15.49
C ARG A 342 -6.80 3.02 -14.29
N GLY A 343 -6.73 4.06 -13.46
CA GLY A 343 -7.66 4.28 -12.35
C GLY A 343 -7.35 3.46 -11.10
N HIS A 344 -6.07 3.14 -10.87
CA HIS A 344 -5.60 2.43 -9.68
C HIS A 344 -4.82 3.35 -8.74
N ASN A 345 -4.66 2.92 -7.48
CA ASN A 345 -3.92 3.61 -6.43
C ASN A 345 -2.64 2.82 -6.10
N PRO A 346 -1.49 3.06 -6.77
CA PRO A 346 -0.26 2.32 -6.54
C PRO A 346 0.36 2.64 -5.16
N ILE A 347 0.85 1.61 -4.47
CA ILE A 347 1.69 1.75 -3.28
C ILE A 347 2.94 0.88 -3.45
N PHE A 348 4.10 1.39 -3.01
CA PHE A 348 5.40 0.77 -3.21
C PHE A 348 5.91 0.12 -1.92
N MET A 349 6.22 -1.18 -1.98
CA MET A 349 7.00 -1.86 -0.96
C MET A 349 8.48 -1.54 -1.13
N ASP A 350 8.95 -0.68 -0.24
CA ASP A 350 10.15 0.10 -0.37
C ASP A 350 11.28 -0.45 0.51
N SER A 351 12.44 -0.69 -0.10
CA SER A 351 13.66 -1.14 0.57
C SER A 351 14.39 0.01 1.30
N TRP A 352 13.76 1.17 1.46
CA TRP A 352 14.32 2.35 2.14
C TRP A 352 15.02 2.00 3.46
N VAL A 353 14.45 1.05 4.21
CA VAL A 353 15.21 0.22 5.14
C VAL A 353 15.22 -1.22 4.59
N PRO A 354 16.40 -1.77 4.24
CA PRO A 354 16.51 -3.14 3.79
C PRO A 354 15.97 -4.10 4.83
N LEU A 355 15.39 -5.21 4.38
CA LEU A 355 15.03 -6.29 5.30
C LEU A 355 16.26 -6.78 6.09
N ALA A 356 16.03 -7.08 7.36
CA ALA A 356 17.08 -7.46 8.30
C ALA A 356 17.71 -8.83 8.01
N GLY A 357 19.00 -8.95 8.36
CA GLY A 357 19.78 -10.18 8.24
C GLY A 357 20.38 -10.41 6.85
N ASN A 358 21.17 -11.48 6.73
CA ASN A 358 21.89 -11.77 5.50
C ASN A 358 21.08 -12.62 4.53
N TYR A 359 21.25 -12.36 3.25
CA TYR A 359 20.64 -13.14 2.19
C TYR A 359 21.64 -14.03 1.48
N ASP A 360 21.29 -15.31 1.34
CA ASP A 360 21.99 -16.17 0.39
C ASP A 360 21.54 -15.84 -1.04
N ARG A 361 22.45 -15.21 -1.80
CA ARG A 361 22.27 -14.83 -3.20
C ARG A 361 21.92 -16.01 -4.11
N LYS A 362 22.37 -17.22 -3.78
CA LYS A 362 22.09 -18.44 -4.56
C LYS A 362 20.72 -19.04 -4.24
N GLN A 363 20.18 -18.78 -3.05
CA GLN A 363 18.92 -19.37 -2.59
C GLN A 363 17.72 -18.43 -2.69
N SER A 364 17.93 -17.12 -2.88
CA SER A 364 16.84 -16.14 -3.02
C SER A 364 16.86 -15.38 -4.36
N PRO A 365 16.88 -16.07 -5.51
CA PRO A 365 17.11 -15.45 -6.83
C PRO A 365 16.06 -14.39 -7.23
N GLY A 366 14.87 -14.38 -6.62
CA GLY A 366 13.82 -13.38 -6.89
C GLY A 366 14.10 -11.99 -6.30
N ILE A 367 15.01 -11.90 -5.33
CA ILE A 367 15.44 -10.65 -4.65
C ILE A 367 16.67 -10.04 -5.35
N PHE A 368 17.32 -10.77 -6.26
CA PHE A 368 18.58 -10.37 -6.89
C PHE A 368 18.44 -10.11 -8.39
N TYR A 369 19.03 -9.01 -8.87
CA TYR A 369 19.23 -8.78 -10.29
C TYR A 369 20.67 -8.34 -10.60
N ILE A 370 20.91 -8.10 -11.90
CA ILE A 370 22.19 -7.97 -12.60
C ILE A 370 23.01 -6.75 -12.13
N GLY A 371 24.35 -6.88 -12.12
CA GLY A 371 25.27 -5.77 -11.84
C GLY A 371 25.74 -5.65 -10.39
N GLY A 372 25.31 -6.56 -9.51
CA GLY A 372 25.73 -6.60 -8.10
C GLY A 372 24.84 -5.82 -7.13
N VAL A 373 23.85 -5.10 -7.65
CA VAL A 373 22.79 -4.39 -6.89
C VAL A 373 21.59 -5.30 -6.72
N THR A 374 21.05 -5.34 -5.52
CA THR A 374 19.92 -6.17 -5.12
C THR A 374 18.66 -5.32 -5.01
N LYS A 375 17.48 -5.93 -5.20
CA LYS A 375 16.21 -5.23 -4.99
C LYS A 375 15.97 -4.89 -3.50
N ASN A 376 16.73 -5.50 -2.59
CA ASN A 376 16.68 -5.15 -1.18
C ASN A 376 17.58 -3.93 -0.85
N ASP A 377 18.35 -3.42 -1.82
CA ASP A 377 19.23 -2.28 -1.58
C ASP A 377 18.40 -0.99 -1.60
N ALA A 378 18.59 -0.12 -0.60
CA ALA A 378 17.84 1.13 -0.46
C ALA A 378 18.09 2.12 -1.62
N ASP A 379 19.25 2.00 -2.27
CA ASP A 379 19.74 2.83 -3.38
C ASP A 379 19.55 2.17 -4.76
N HIS A 380 18.69 1.15 -4.86
CA HIS A 380 18.36 0.56 -6.15
C HIS A 380 17.87 1.64 -7.14
N PRO A 381 18.40 1.69 -8.37
CA PRO A 381 18.27 2.85 -9.27
C PRO A 381 16.83 3.16 -9.70
N ASP A 382 15.92 2.19 -9.62
CA ASP A 382 14.51 2.39 -9.97
C ASP A 382 13.69 3.04 -8.84
N TYR A 383 14.16 3.03 -7.58
CA TYR A 383 13.31 3.36 -6.43
C TYR A 383 13.16 4.85 -6.21
N GLU A 384 14.23 5.63 -6.33
CA GLU A 384 14.11 7.09 -6.22
C GLU A 384 13.22 7.67 -7.35
N PRO A 385 13.43 7.33 -8.64
CA PRO A 385 12.52 7.80 -9.69
C PRO A 385 11.07 7.37 -9.47
N LEU A 386 10.83 6.18 -8.92
CA LEU A 386 9.49 5.72 -8.58
C LEU A 386 8.86 6.60 -7.49
N ARG A 387 9.56 6.83 -6.36
CA ARG A 387 9.06 7.66 -5.26
C ARG A 387 8.71 9.06 -5.74
N GLU A 388 9.60 9.70 -6.51
CA GLU A 388 9.37 11.04 -7.07
C GLU A 388 8.14 11.08 -7.97
N ASN A 389 8.03 10.13 -8.90
CA ASN A 389 6.93 10.11 -9.86
C ASN A 389 5.58 9.81 -9.17
N MET A 390 5.55 8.96 -8.15
CA MET A 390 4.35 8.74 -7.34
C MET A 390 3.86 10.04 -6.70
N GLY A 391 4.77 10.88 -6.19
CA GLY A 391 4.46 12.21 -5.67
C GLY A 391 3.91 13.18 -6.72
N GLN A 392 4.52 13.18 -7.91
CA GLN A 392 4.06 14.00 -9.04
C GLN A 392 2.67 13.57 -9.54
N ILE A 393 2.40 12.27 -9.55
CA ILE A 393 1.06 11.75 -9.88
C ILE A 393 0.04 12.26 -8.86
N LEU A 394 0.35 12.26 -7.56
CA LEU A 394 -0.56 12.83 -6.55
C LEU A 394 -0.79 14.33 -6.77
N GLU A 395 0.26 15.09 -7.09
CA GLU A 395 0.13 16.50 -7.42
C GLU A 395 -0.80 16.73 -8.62
N LEU A 396 -0.64 15.95 -9.70
CA LEU A 396 -1.51 16.00 -10.86
C LEU A 396 -2.96 15.59 -10.52
N ALA A 397 -3.13 14.49 -9.77
CA ALA A 397 -4.44 14.00 -9.35
C ALA A 397 -5.24 15.06 -8.55
N ASN A 398 -4.55 15.89 -7.75
CA ASN A 398 -5.17 16.99 -7.00
C ASN A 398 -5.53 18.21 -7.87
N ARG A 399 -5.00 18.31 -9.09
CA ARG A 399 -5.22 19.44 -10.02
C ARG A 399 -6.33 19.17 -11.04
N ILE A 400 -6.57 17.90 -11.37
CA ILE A 400 -7.54 17.49 -12.40
C ILE A 400 -8.91 17.15 -11.81
N ASP A 401 -9.94 17.11 -12.65
CA ASP A 401 -11.29 16.71 -12.25
C ASP A 401 -11.42 15.18 -12.15
N LEU A 402 -10.67 14.60 -11.21
CA LEU A 402 -10.55 13.15 -11.04
C LEU A 402 -11.92 12.47 -10.80
N VAL A 403 -12.90 13.19 -10.26
CA VAL A 403 -14.27 12.69 -10.07
C VAL A 403 -14.88 12.26 -11.40
N ASN A 404 -14.76 13.08 -12.45
CA ASN A 404 -15.39 12.84 -13.74
C ASN A 404 -14.49 12.12 -14.75
N MET A 405 -13.26 11.78 -14.38
CA MET A 405 -12.32 11.10 -15.26
C MET A 405 -12.35 9.59 -15.07
N THR A 406 -12.37 8.85 -16.19
CA THR A 406 -12.27 7.39 -16.22
C THR A 406 -11.22 6.93 -17.22
N PRO A 407 -10.69 5.71 -17.11
CA PRO A 407 -9.87 5.13 -18.17
C PRO A 407 -10.64 5.09 -19.49
N GLN A 408 -9.99 5.50 -20.58
CA GLN A 408 -10.54 5.63 -21.94
C GLN A 408 -9.54 5.03 -22.94
N ASP A 409 -9.26 3.74 -22.79
CA ASP A 409 -8.26 2.99 -23.57
C ASP A 409 -8.32 3.25 -25.08
N GLN A 410 -9.52 3.25 -25.62
CA GLN A 410 -9.78 3.39 -27.05
C GLN A 410 -9.42 4.76 -27.61
N LEU A 411 -9.28 5.78 -26.76
CA LEU A 411 -8.95 7.13 -27.21
C LEU A 411 -7.46 7.28 -27.53
N CYS A 412 -6.58 6.39 -27.06
CA CYS A 412 -5.16 6.50 -27.35
C CYS A 412 -4.57 5.20 -27.88
N SER A 413 -3.71 5.27 -28.90
CA SER A 413 -3.06 4.08 -29.46
C SER A 413 -2.19 3.31 -28.45
N THR A 414 -1.74 3.96 -27.37
CA THR A 414 -1.00 3.31 -26.28
C THR A 414 -1.93 2.64 -25.26
N ARG A 415 -3.25 2.87 -25.35
CA ARG A 415 -4.32 2.50 -24.41
C ARG A 415 -4.24 3.14 -23.02
N PHE A 416 -3.28 4.03 -22.78
CA PHE A 416 -3.09 4.68 -21.48
C PHE A 416 -3.63 6.11 -21.51
N CYS A 417 -4.94 6.24 -21.30
CA CYS A 417 -5.65 7.52 -21.30
C CYS A 417 -6.65 7.55 -20.15
N LEU A 418 -6.52 8.52 -19.24
CA LEU A 418 -7.52 8.86 -18.22
C LEU A 418 -8.17 10.16 -18.68
N ALA A 419 -9.49 10.18 -18.86
CA ALA A 419 -10.14 11.35 -19.44
C ALA A 419 -11.58 11.57 -18.96
N ASN A 420 -11.96 12.84 -18.97
CA ASN A 420 -13.34 13.31 -19.10
C ASN A 420 -13.47 13.85 -20.54
N PRO A 421 -13.96 13.03 -21.50
CA PRO A 421 -13.90 13.37 -22.91
C PRO A 421 -14.52 14.74 -23.24
N GLY A 422 -13.79 15.57 -23.98
CA GLY A 422 -14.18 16.94 -24.32
C GLY A 422 -13.71 17.99 -23.32
N GLU A 423 -13.34 17.60 -22.10
CA GLU A 423 -13.01 18.54 -21.02
C GLU A 423 -11.54 18.42 -20.57
N GLU A 424 -11.06 17.20 -20.34
CA GLU A 424 -9.75 16.97 -19.71
C GLU A 424 -9.19 15.57 -20.00
N TYR A 425 -7.87 15.48 -20.26
CA TYR A 425 -7.20 14.23 -20.61
C TYR A 425 -5.81 14.16 -19.97
N VAL A 426 -5.46 13.00 -19.43
CA VAL A 426 -4.09 12.61 -19.05
C VAL A 426 -3.72 11.36 -19.84
N VAL A 427 -2.72 11.48 -20.70
CA VAL A 427 -2.28 10.41 -21.61
C VAL A 427 -0.85 10.04 -21.29
N TYR A 428 -0.60 8.76 -21.01
CA TYR A 428 0.75 8.24 -20.84
C TYR A 428 1.26 7.61 -22.13
N LEU A 429 2.45 8.05 -22.56
CA LEU A 429 3.11 7.62 -23.79
C LEU A 429 4.44 6.95 -23.39
N PRO A 430 4.50 5.61 -23.29
CA PRO A 430 5.70 4.90 -22.84
C PRO A 430 6.95 5.21 -23.68
N ASP A 431 6.77 5.41 -24.98
CA ASP A 431 7.85 5.72 -25.93
C ASP A 431 7.83 7.19 -26.39
N GLY A 432 7.03 8.04 -25.73
CA GLY A 432 6.86 9.44 -26.09
C GLY A 432 6.06 9.71 -27.37
N THR A 433 5.47 8.69 -27.99
CA THR A 433 4.67 8.83 -29.21
C THR A 433 3.36 8.05 -29.13
N GLY A 434 2.34 8.51 -29.87
CA GLY A 434 1.06 7.84 -29.99
C GLY A 434 0.07 8.59 -30.87
N THR A 435 -1.15 8.08 -30.97
CA THR A 435 -2.29 8.79 -31.58
C THR A 435 -3.38 8.97 -30.54
N LEU A 436 -4.04 10.13 -30.55
CA LEU A 436 -5.17 10.47 -29.68
C LEU A 436 -6.42 10.77 -30.53
N ASP A 437 -7.53 10.13 -30.21
CA ASP A 437 -8.84 10.38 -30.81
C ASP A 437 -9.55 11.53 -30.07
N LEU A 438 -9.65 12.68 -30.74
CA LEU A 438 -10.37 13.85 -30.26
C LEU A 438 -11.49 14.25 -31.21
N ARG A 439 -11.97 13.34 -32.07
CA ARG A 439 -13.00 13.65 -33.08
C ARG A 439 -14.27 14.24 -32.47
N ASP A 440 -14.67 13.73 -31.32
CA ASP A 440 -15.89 14.17 -30.62
C ASP A 440 -15.66 15.38 -29.70
N ALA A 441 -14.42 15.87 -29.60
CA ALA A 441 -14.05 17.02 -28.79
C ALA A 441 -13.78 18.26 -29.67
N ASN A 442 -14.82 19.01 -30.03
CA ASN A 442 -14.72 20.20 -30.89
C ASN A 442 -14.30 21.48 -30.13
N VAL A 443 -13.18 21.41 -29.41
CA VAL A 443 -12.65 22.49 -28.55
C VAL A 443 -11.14 22.65 -28.74
N GLU A 444 -10.55 23.71 -28.19
CA GLU A 444 -9.10 23.83 -28.04
C GLU A 444 -8.66 23.38 -26.64
N PHE A 445 -7.52 22.73 -26.57
CA PHE A 445 -6.90 22.29 -25.32
C PHE A 445 -5.61 23.07 -25.05
N GLU A 446 -5.46 23.54 -23.82
CA GLU A 446 -4.15 23.89 -23.26
C GLU A 446 -3.34 22.60 -23.07
N VAL A 447 -2.04 22.69 -23.35
CA VAL A 447 -1.14 21.52 -23.38
C VAL A 447 -0.09 21.67 -22.28
N GLU A 448 0.10 20.60 -21.52
CA GLU A 448 1.20 20.45 -20.56
C GLU A 448 1.84 19.07 -20.75
N TRP A 449 3.16 19.04 -20.70
CA TRP A 449 3.96 17.83 -20.83
C TRP A 449 4.71 17.59 -19.53
N PHE A 450 4.62 16.37 -19.00
CA PHE A 450 5.49 15.91 -17.93
C PHE A 450 6.41 14.81 -18.45
N PHE A 451 7.68 14.89 -18.06
CA PHE A 451 8.74 13.94 -18.43
C PHE A 451 9.16 13.15 -17.18
N PRO A 452 8.58 11.96 -16.95
CA PRO A 452 8.83 11.14 -15.77
C PRO A 452 10.29 10.97 -15.36
N VAL A 453 11.18 10.70 -16.32
CA VAL A 453 12.60 10.47 -16.05
C VAL A 453 13.36 11.72 -15.64
N LEU A 454 12.87 12.91 -16.01
CA LEU A 454 13.48 14.19 -15.67
C LEU A 454 12.79 14.88 -14.48
N ASN A 455 11.70 14.29 -13.96
CA ASN A 455 10.84 14.88 -12.95
C ASN A 455 10.48 16.35 -13.28
N ARG A 456 10.09 16.59 -14.55
CA ARG A 456 9.93 17.96 -15.07
C ARG A 456 8.66 18.13 -15.90
N THR A 457 7.98 19.24 -15.64
CA THR A 457 6.83 19.72 -16.41
C THR A 457 7.21 20.88 -17.32
N ILE A 458 6.68 20.89 -18.55
CA ILE A 458 6.72 22.04 -19.45
C ILE A 458 5.31 22.34 -19.99
N LYS A 459 4.98 23.62 -20.12
CA LYS A 459 3.76 24.04 -20.81
C LYS A 459 4.00 24.13 -22.31
N GLY A 460 3.04 23.65 -23.09
CA GLY A 460 3.04 23.85 -24.54
C GLY A 460 2.88 25.32 -24.88
N THR A 461 3.58 25.77 -25.92
CA THR A 461 3.46 27.14 -26.44
C THR A 461 2.23 27.33 -27.34
N GLU A 462 1.65 26.22 -27.81
CA GLU A 462 0.49 26.19 -28.68
C GLU A 462 -0.62 25.33 -28.06
N THR A 463 -1.86 25.65 -28.40
CA THR A 463 -3.03 24.85 -28.05
C THR A 463 -3.21 23.69 -29.02
N LEU A 464 -3.76 22.59 -28.54
CA LEU A 464 -4.12 21.46 -29.36
C LEU A 464 -5.62 21.53 -29.72
N LYS A 465 -5.93 21.77 -31.00
CA LYS A 465 -7.32 21.83 -31.49
C LYS A 465 -7.90 20.42 -31.65
N GLY A 466 -9.01 20.08 -31.00
CA GLY A 466 -9.69 18.80 -31.19
C GLY A 466 -10.45 18.69 -32.53
N GLY A 467 -11.46 17.82 -32.60
CA GLY A 467 -12.27 17.56 -33.80
C GLY A 467 -11.62 16.63 -34.83
N SER A 468 -10.50 15.99 -34.50
CA SER A 468 -9.82 15.02 -35.37
C SER A 468 -8.97 14.04 -34.56
N TYR A 469 -8.47 12.98 -35.22
CA TYR A 469 -7.31 12.25 -34.70
C TYR A 469 -6.08 13.15 -34.68
N LYS A 470 -5.22 12.96 -33.68
CA LYS A 470 -3.94 13.67 -33.52
C LYS A 470 -2.79 12.68 -33.39
N ALA A 471 -1.79 12.85 -34.23
CA ALA A 471 -0.48 12.28 -33.96
C ALA A 471 0.14 13.09 -32.81
N ILE A 472 0.56 12.40 -31.77
CA ILE A 472 1.15 12.97 -30.57
C ILE A 472 2.62 12.56 -30.53
N VAL A 473 3.50 13.55 -30.43
CA VAL A 473 4.94 13.36 -30.28
C VAL A 473 5.39 14.26 -29.14
N ALA A 474 5.96 13.63 -28.11
CA ALA A 474 6.51 14.35 -26.97
C ALA A 474 7.72 15.19 -27.41
N PRO A 475 7.93 16.37 -26.82
CA PRO A 475 9.12 17.18 -27.05
C PRO A 475 10.40 16.64 -26.38
N PHE A 476 10.39 15.38 -25.97
CA PHE A 476 11.46 14.65 -25.31
C PHE A 476 11.46 13.18 -25.77
N THR A 477 12.63 12.57 -25.89
CA THR A 477 12.76 11.15 -26.24
C THR A 477 12.61 10.29 -25.00
N GLY A 478 11.53 9.51 -24.93
CA GLY A 478 11.26 8.56 -23.85
C GLY A 478 9.86 8.72 -23.26
N ALA A 479 9.61 7.99 -22.18
CA ALA A 479 8.32 8.03 -21.48
C ALA A 479 7.90 9.46 -21.16
N SER A 480 6.65 9.79 -21.50
CA SER A 480 6.10 11.13 -21.37
C SER A 480 4.62 11.07 -21.00
N VAL A 481 4.15 12.10 -20.29
CA VAL A 481 2.73 12.28 -19.94
C VAL A 481 2.25 13.57 -20.60
N LEU A 482 1.18 13.48 -21.38
CA LEU A 482 0.47 14.61 -21.96
C LEU A 482 -0.76 14.91 -21.09
N TYR A 483 -0.83 16.12 -20.58
CA TYR A 483 -2.01 16.66 -19.92
C TYR A 483 -2.68 17.71 -20.82
N LEU A 484 -3.96 17.51 -21.11
CA LEU A 484 -4.80 18.42 -21.89
C LEU A 484 -5.95 18.93 -21.03
N LYS A 485 -6.13 20.25 -20.98
CA LYS A 485 -7.30 20.88 -20.36
C LYS A 485 -8.01 21.74 -21.38
N LYS A 486 -9.33 21.61 -21.49
CA LYS A 486 -10.14 22.48 -22.34
C LYS A 486 -9.87 23.94 -22.00
N LYS A 487 -9.54 24.72 -23.02
CA LYS A 487 -9.33 26.16 -22.92
C LYS A 487 -10.67 26.83 -22.60
N LYS A 488 -10.64 27.74 -21.63
CA LYS A 488 -11.82 28.50 -21.20
C LYS A 488 -12.30 29.48 -22.25
#